data_AF-A0A2N2MVP7-F1
#
_entry.id   AF-A0A2N2MVP7-F1
#
_cell.length_a   1.000
_cell.length_b   1.000
_cell.length_c   1.000
_cell.angle_alpha   90.00
_cell.angle_beta   90.00
_cell.angle_gamma   90.00
#
_symmetry.space_group_name_H-M   'P 1'
#
loop_
_entity.id
_entity.type
_entity.pdbx_description
1 polymer ?
#
loop_
_entity_poly.entity_id
_entity_poly.type
_entity_poly.pdbx_seq_one_letter_code
_entity_poly.pdbx_strand_id
1 'polypeptide(L)'
;MSKITLSKVAAPGTPAAGKIVLYFKSDGLLYKKDETGTETAVGGSGGGDFSGPASSVDGHVVLFNGATGKLGKSAGAALPVKASAAEITTGTDDAKFATAKAIKDAGIVATPVKASAAEVLAGTDDAKFLTPLSAKGIPSIYPDSTPDADVTAHGEIAVFNANEAQAFGDAVYIDADGQAHIGDADAIASSIIVAVAIATISLNADGQYLLRGFLRKDAWAWTVGGLIYLSTTGTTGNTMTQTAPSGTDDCIVILGVATHADRMYFNPQLVIVEHT
;
A
#
# COMPACT_ATOMS: atom_id res chain seq x y z
N MET A 1 10.31 83.01 31.79
CA MET A 1 9.37 82.03 31.19
C MET A 1 8.26 82.80 30.49
N SER A 2 8.16 82.70 29.17
CA SER A 2 6.98 83.19 28.46
C SER A 2 5.83 82.21 28.70
N LYS A 3 4.69 82.68 29.20
CA LYS A 3 3.47 81.87 29.38
C LYS A 3 2.35 82.51 28.55
N ILE A 4 1.57 81.67 27.87
CA ILE A 4 0.31 82.08 27.24
C ILE A 4 -0.81 81.54 28.12
N THR A 5 -1.59 82.43 28.71
CA THR A 5 -2.76 82.07 29.52
C THR A 5 -4.00 82.27 28.66
N LEU A 6 -4.70 81.18 28.36
CA LEU A 6 -5.96 81.18 27.64
C LEU A 6 -7.08 80.78 28.59
N SER A 7 -8.20 81.50 28.55
CA SER A 7 -9.40 81.13 29.29
C SER A 7 -10.06 79.91 28.65
N LYS A 8 -10.70 79.08 29.48
CA LYS A 8 -11.69 78.11 28.98
C LYS A 8 -12.89 78.89 28.46
N VAL A 9 -13.39 78.54 27.29
CA VAL A 9 -14.51 79.22 26.63
C VAL A 9 -15.50 78.21 26.06
N ALA A 10 -16.74 78.66 25.84
CA ALA A 10 -17.65 77.96 24.95
C ALA A 10 -17.05 77.94 23.54
N ALA A 11 -17.44 76.94 22.74
CA ALA A 11 -17.06 76.81 21.34
C ALA A 11 -17.15 78.16 20.61
N PRO A 12 -16.01 78.74 20.17
CA PRO A 12 -16.03 79.98 19.41
C PRO A 12 -16.82 79.82 18.11
N GLY A 13 -17.31 80.94 17.58
CA GLY A 13 -17.91 80.98 16.26
C GLY A 13 -16.95 80.46 15.19
N THR A 14 -17.50 80.04 14.05
CA THR A 14 -16.70 79.54 12.93
C THR A 14 -15.68 80.60 12.49
N PRO A 15 -14.38 80.28 12.48
CA PRO A 15 -13.34 81.18 11.99
C PRO A 15 -13.59 81.59 10.52
N ALA A 16 -13.10 82.76 10.13
CA ALA A 16 -13.08 83.15 8.72
C ALA A 16 -12.23 82.19 7.87
N ALA A 17 -12.50 82.14 6.56
CA ALA A 17 -11.72 81.36 5.61
C ALA A 17 -10.20 81.62 5.76
N GLY A 18 -9.42 80.53 5.72
CA GLY A 18 -7.98 80.48 5.93
C GLY A 18 -7.53 80.48 7.39
N LYS A 19 -8.43 80.43 8.38
CA LYS A 19 -8.08 80.54 9.80
C LYS A 19 -8.50 79.31 10.62
N ILE A 20 -7.70 79.05 11.65
CA ILE A 20 -8.06 78.13 12.74
C ILE A 20 -8.14 78.90 14.05
N VAL A 21 -9.00 78.44 14.95
CA VAL A 21 -9.07 78.95 16.33
C VAL A 21 -8.67 77.85 17.30
N LEU A 22 -7.68 78.15 18.15
CA LEU A 22 -7.25 77.32 19.27
C LEU A 22 -7.90 77.82 20.55
N TYR A 23 -8.57 76.94 21.27
CA TYR A 23 -9.27 77.31 22.51
C TYR A 23 -9.42 76.13 23.46
N PHE A 24 -9.45 76.40 24.76
CA PHE A 24 -9.77 75.38 25.75
C PHE A 24 -11.27 75.32 25.98
N LYS A 25 -11.84 74.11 25.99
CA LYS A 25 -13.24 73.89 26.39
C LYS A 25 -13.35 73.74 27.91
N SER A 26 -14.58 73.68 28.42
CA SER A 26 -14.86 73.42 29.84
C SER A 26 -14.22 72.12 30.34
N ASP A 27 -14.12 71.11 29.47
CA ASP A 27 -13.43 69.83 29.71
C ASP A 27 -11.93 69.95 29.98
N GLY A 28 -11.32 71.12 29.73
CA GLY A 28 -9.89 71.36 29.95
C GLY A 28 -8.99 70.85 28.83
N LEU A 29 -9.53 70.33 27.73
CA LEU A 29 -8.77 69.96 26.55
C LEU A 29 -8.64 71.16 25.60
N LEU A 30 -7.52 71.21 24.88
CA LEU A 30 -7.31 72.16 23.80
C LEU A 30 -8.04 71.66 22.56
N TYR A 31 -8.85 72.49 21.95
CA TYR A 31 -9.51 72.22 20.67
C TYR A 31 -8.99 73.16 19.60
N LYS A 32 -9.00 72.67 18.36
CA LYS A 32 -8.92 73.48 17.15
C LYS A 32 -10.27 73.45 16.46
N LYS A 33 -10.68 74.60 15.92
CA LYS A 33 -11.82 74.71 15.01
C LYS A 33 -11.34 75.28 13.69
N ASP A 34 -11.73 74.66 12.58
CA ASP A 34 -11.39 75.13 11.24
C ASP A 34 -12.46 76.06 10.66
N GLU A 35 -12.18 76.65 9.51
CA GLU A 35 -13.06 77.56 8.75
C GLU A 35 -14.40 76.96 8.32
N THR A 36 -14.55 75.63 8.39
CA THR A 36 -15.82 74.95 8.12
C THR A 36 -16.67 74.78 9.39
N GLY A 37 -16.12 75.11 10.55
CA GLY A 37 -16.75 74.94 11.85
C GLY A 37 -16.50 73.56 12.47
N THR A 38 -15.65 72.72 11.86
CA THR A 38 -15.32 71.40 12.39
C THR A 38 -14.41 71.55 13.60
N GLU A 39 -14.80 70.95 14.73
CA GLU A 39 -14.05 70.97 15.97
C GLU A 39 -13.30 69.66 16.17
N THR A 40 -12.01 69.73 16.48
CA THR A 40 -11.19 68.56 16.79
C THR A 40 -10.34 68.84 18.01
N ALA A 41 -10.31 67.92 18.98
CA ALA A 41 -9.40 68.01 20.11
C ALA A 41 -7.94 67.96 19.60
N VAL A 42 -7.12 68.90 20.05
CA VAL A 42 -5.68 68.93 19.79
C VAL A 42 -5.03 67.96 20.77
N GLY A 43 -4.48 66.87 20.23
CA GLY A 43 -3.85 65.80 21.01
C GLY A 43 -4.80 64.69 21.48
N GLY A 44 -6.04 64.62 20.98
CA GLY A 44 -7.05 63.67 21.46
C GLY A 44 -7.89 62.99 20.37
N SER A 45 -7.32 62.67 19.21
CA SER A 45 -8.09 62.05 18.11
C SER A 45 -7.40 60.92 17.34
N GLY A 46 -6.29 60.37 17.83
CA GLY A 46 -5.69 59.15 17.27
C GLY A 46 -5.89 58.00 18.25
N GLY A 47 -6.28 56.82 17.79
CA GLY A 47 -6.37 55.62 18.63
C GLY A 47 -5.14 55.47 19.52
N GLY A 48 -5.33 54.92 20.72
CA GLY A 48 -4.27 54.81 21.74
C GLY A 48 -2.97 54.23 21.19
N ASP A 49 -1.90 54.28 22.00
CA ASP A 49 -0.52 53.94 21.60
C ASP A 49 -0.38 52.59 20.85
N PHE A 50 -1.36 51.70 21.03
CA PHE A 50 -1.62 50.54 20.19
C PHE A 50 -2.99 50.66 19.52
N SER A 51 -2.99 50.97 18.22
CA SER A 51 -4.16 50.80 17.35
C SER A 51 -3.92 49.58 16.45
N GLY A 52 -4.46 48.43 16.84
CA GLY A 52 -4.56 47.27 15.96
C GLY A 52 -5.77 47.47 15.04
N PRO A 53 -5.64 47.40 13.71
CA PRO A 53 -6.84 47.39 12.90
C PRO A 53 -7.60 46.07 13.14
N ALA A 54 -8.91 46.08 12.92
CA ALA A 54 -9.71 44.86 12.81
C ALA A 54 -9.19 43.90 11.70
N SER A 55 -8.17 44.32 10.93
CA SER A 55 -7.50 43.64 9.83
C SER A 55 -6.08 43.14 10.16
N SER A 56 -5.68 43.00 11.42
CA SER A 56 -4.37 42.40 11.73
C SER A 56 -4.36 40.92 11.35
N VAL A 57 -3.57 40.55 10.33
CA VAL A 57 -3.50 39.18 9.79
C VAL A 57 -2.14 38.50 9.98
N ASP A 58 -1.10 39.24 10.39
CA ASP A 58 0.28 38.74 10.28
C ASP A 58 0.71 37.86 11.48
N GLY A 59 -0.03 37.85 12.60
CA GLY A 59 0.26 36.96 13.74
C GLY A 59 1.60 37.21 14.46
N HIS A 60 2.19 38.40 14.31
CA HIS A 60 3.44 38.79 14.96
C HIS A 60 3.25 39.12 16.44
N VAL A 61 4.30 38.86 17.24
CA VAL A 61 4.36 39.28 18.64
C VAL A 61 4.79 40.76 18.73
N VAL A 62 4.17 41.52 19.64
CA VAL A 62 4.60 42.88 19.99
C VAL A 62 5.72 42.82 21.03
N LEU A 63 6.84 43.50 20.76
CA LEU A 63 7.97 43.66 21.67
C LEU A 63 8.02 45.07 22.27
N PHE A 64 8.40 45.15 23.55
CA PHE A 64 8.53 46.41 24.32
C PHE A 64 9.99 46.84 24.57
N ASN A 65 10.93 46.41 23.72
CA ASN A 65 12.38 46.60 23.93
C ASN A 65 13.02 47.64 22.98
N GLY A 66 12.32 48.73 22.67
CA GLY A 66 12.82 49.78 21.77
C GLY A 66 13.60 50.89 22.49
N ALA A 67 14.84 51.17 22.06
CA ALA A 67 15.67 52.24 22.64
C ALA A 67 15.20 53.68 22.29
N THR A 68 14.21 53.84 21.41
CA THR A 68 13.80 55.15 20.84
C THR A 68 12.41 55.62 21.27
N GLY A 69 11.87 55.13 22.39
CA GLY A 69 10.58 55.61 22.93
C GLY A 69 9.33 55.18 22.15
N LYS A 70 9.43 54.15 21.29
CA LYS A 70 8.23 53.51 20.71
C LYS A 70 7.65 52.54 21.73
N LEU A 71 6.37 52.70 22.06
CA LEU A 71 5.71 51.93 23.12
C LEU A 71 5.56 50.45 22.79
N GLY A 72 5.55 50.06 21.50
CA GLY A 72 5.86 48.69 21.07
C GLY A 72 6.21 48.60 19.58
N LYS A 73 6.86 47.49 19.19
CA LYS A 73 7.26 47.19 17.81
C LYS A 73 6.93 45.74 17.45
N SER A 74 6.72 45.45 16.17
CA SER A 74 6.63 44.06 15.69
C SER A 74 7.95 43.33 15.97
N ALA A 75 7.88 42.05 16.34
CA ALA A 75 9.03 41.17 16.49
C ALA A 75 9.78 40.89 15.17
N GLY A 76 9.24 41.33 14.02
CA GLY A 76 9.85 41.13 12.71
C GLY A 76 9.70 39.72 12.15
N ALA A 77 9.26 38.76 12.98
CA ALA A 77 8.90 37.40 12.57
C ALA A 77 7.52 37.02 13.13
N ALA A 78 6.73 36.31 12.32
CA ALA A 78 5.47 35.72 12.74
C ALA A 78 5.75 34.53 13.70
N LEU A 79 4.75 34.16 14.50
CA LEU A 79 4.83 32.90 15.24
C LEU A 79 4.94 31.72 14.25
N PRO A 80 5.80 30.72 14.53
CA PRO A 80 5.87 29.54 13.68
C PRO A 80 4.49 28.89 13.62
N VAL A 81 4.07 28.50 12.41
CA VAL A 81 2.79 27.84 12.16
C VAL A 81 3.00 26.39 11.76
N LYS A 82 1.99 25.56 11.98
CA LYS A 82 2.01 24.16 11.54
C LYS A 82 2.10 24.08 10.01
N ALA A 83 2.94 23.20 9.50
CA ALA A 83 2.93 22.84 8.09
C ALA A 83 1.65 22.07 7.73
N SER A 84 1.17 22.26 6.51
CA SER A 84 0.17 21.40 5.87
C SER A 84 0.81 20.11 5.34
N ALA A 85 -0.01 19.10 5.02
CA ALA A 85 0.49 17.86 4.41
C ALA A 85 1.25 18.11 3.10
N ALA A 86 0.72 19.01 2.24
CA ALA A 86 1.33 19.35 0.96
C ALA A 86 2.73 19.95 1.13
N GLU A 87 2.90 20.88 2.07
CA GLU A 87 4.18 21.52 2.35
C GLU A 87 5.22 20.54 2.90
N ILE A 88 4.77 19.55 3.68
CA ILE A 88 5.62 18.46 4.15
C ILE A 88 6.08 17.57 2.99
N THR A 89 5.18 17.26 2.04
CA THR A 89 5.51 16.43 0.87
C THR A 89 6.47 17.14 -0.09
N THR A 90 6.27 18.43 -0.35
CA THR A 90 7.09 19.19 -1.32
C THR A 90 8.31 19.88 -0.71
N GLY A 91 8.37 20.02 0.62
CA GLY A 91 9.48 20.66 1.33
C GLY A 91 9.59 22.16 1.03
N THR A 92 8.48 22.87 0.84
CA THR A 92 8.49 24.25 0.32
C THR A 92 8.79 25.33 1.36
N ASP A 93 8.67 25.03 2.66
CA ASP A 93 8.78 26.03 3.73
C ASP A 93 9.50 25.47 4.98
N ASP A 94 10.74 25.88 5.16
CA ASP A 94 11.60 25.49 6.28
C ASP A 94 11.28 26.23 7.59
N ALA A 95 10.42 27.27 7.56
CA ALA A 95 10.05 28.04 8.75
C ALA A 95 8.88 27.41 9.52
N LYS A 96 8.18 26.45 8.93
CA LYS A 96 7.05 25.75 9.55
C LYS A 96 7.50 24.48 10.26
N PHE A 97 6.84 24.15 11.36
CA PHE A 97 7.10 22.89 12.07
C PHE A 97 6.16 21.79 11.58
N ALA A 98 6.71 20.59 11.44
CA ALA A 98 5.94 19.40 11.18
C ALA A 98 5.18 18.95 12.43
N THR A 99 3.96 18.47 12.25
CA THR A 99 3.18 17.82 13.32
C THR A 99 2.96 16.36 12.95
N ALA A 100 2.76 15.49 13.95
CA ALA A 100 2.43 14.08 13.69
C ALA A 100 1.20 13.93 12.77
N LYS A 101 0.21 14.82 12.89
CA LYS A 101 -0.94 14.87 11.97
C LYS A 101 -0.53 15.25 10.55
N ALA A 102 0.26 16.32 10.38
CA ALA A 102 0.69 16.76 9.05
C ALA A 102 1.56 15.70 8.34
N ILE A 103 2.44 15.01 9.08
CA ILE A 103 3.27 13.92 8.58
C ILE A 103 2.40 12.70 8.18
N LYS A 104 1.41 12.36 9.00
CA LYS A 104 0.45 11.28 8.71
C LYS A 104 -0.38 11.61 7.47
N ASP A 105 -0.92 12.83 7.39
CA ASP A 105 -1.74 13.29 6.27
C ASP A 105 -0.90 13.40 4.97
N ALA A 106 0.42 13.64 5.08
CA ALA A 106 1.37 13.66 3.96
C ALA A 106 1.74 12.26 3.44
N GLY A 107 1.30 11.18 4.12
CA GLY A 107 1.55 9.80 3.70
C GLY A 107 3.00 9.32 3.86
N ILE A 108 3.89 10.12 4.45
CA ILE A 108 5.31 9.75 4.66
C ILE A 108 5.45 8.57 5.62
N VAL A 109 4.63 8.56 6.68
CA VAL A 109 4.54 7.42 7.61
C VAL A 109 3.34 6.57 7.18
N ALA A 110 3.48 5.87 6.06
CA ALA A 110 2.48 4.90 5.65
C ALA A 110 2.51 3.69 6.59
N THR A 111 1.35 3.28 7.11
CA THR A 111 1.22 1.97 7.75
C THR A 111 1.59 0.92 6.70
N PRO A 112 2.56 0.01 6.96
CA PRO A 112 2.93 -1.00 5.99
C PRO A 112 1.70 -1.81 5.56
N VAL A 113 1.38 -1.81 4.27
CA VAL A 113 0.32 -2.64 3.71
C VAL A 113 0.97 -3.85 3.06
N LYS A 114 0.54 -5.04 3.46
CA LYS A 114 0.97 -6.30 2.84
C LYS A 114 0.35 -6.42 1.44
N ALA A 115 1.12 -6.91 0.48
CA ALA A 115 0.57 -7.33 -0.80
C ALA A 115 -0.29 -8.60 -0.62
N SER A 116 -1.28 -8.80 -1.49
CA SER A 116 -1.90 -10.12 -1.71
C SER A 116 -1.07 -10.91 -2.75
N ALA A 117 -1.24 -12.23 -2.79
CA ALA A 117 -0.56 -13.06 -3.80
C ALA A 117 -0.90 -12.65 -5.24
N ALA A 118 -2.16 -12.23 -5.47
CA ALA A 118 -2.62 -11.75 -6.77
C ALA A 118 -1.91 -10.46 -7.20
N GLU A 119 -1.71 -9.50 -6.28
CA GLU A 119 -1.01 -8.24 -6.57
C GLU A 119 0.48 -8.45 -6.86
N VAL A 120 1.12 -9.41 -6.16
CA VAL A 120 2.51 -9.76 -6.43
C VAL A 120 2.64 -10.42 -7.79
N LEU A 121 1.72 -11.31 -8.15
CA LEU A 121 1.75 -12.01 -9.44
C LEU A 121 1.44 -11.07 -10.61
N ALA A 122 0.50 -10.14 -10.42
CA ALA A 122 0.12 -9.17 -11.44
C ALA A 122 1.08 -7.97 -11.54
N GLY A 123 1.94 -7.76 -10.53
CA GLY A 123 2.87 -6.63 -10.48
C GLY A 123 2.17 -5.27 -10.43
N THR A 124 1.01 -5.18 -9.78
CA THR A 124 0.14 -3.99 -9.85
C THR A 124 0.50 -2.87 -8.87
N ASP A 125 1.32 -3.15 -7.86
CA ASP A 125 1.61 -2.19 -6.77
C ASP A 125 3.04 -2.35 -6.22
N ASP A 126 3.91 -1.40 -6.57
CA ASP A 126 5.31 -1.35 -6.15
C ASP A 126 5.50 -0.80 -4.72
N ALA A 127 4.44 -0.30 -4.08
CA ALA A 127 4.51 0.30 -2.75
C ALA A 127 4.22 -0.70 -1.61
N LYS A 128 3.71 -1.90 -1.93
CA LYS A 128 3.34 -2.92 -0.94
C LYS A 128 4.49 -3.86 -0.60
N PHE A 129 4.51 -4.33 0.63
CA PHE A 129 5.55 -5.24 1.12
C PHE A 129 5.16 -6.70 0.91
N LEU A 130 6.13 -7.51 0.48
CA LEU A 130 6.03 -8.96 0.51
C LEU A 130 6.29 -9.48 1.92
N THR A 131 5.39 -10.32 2.43
CA THR A 131 5.51 -11.06 3.68
C THR A 131 5.48 -12.57 3.40
N PRO A 132 5.90 -13.44 4.33
CA PRO A 132 5.77 -14.88 4.14
C PRO A 132 4.33 -15.34 3.82
N LEU A 133 3.32 -14.68 4.41
CA LEU A 133 1.90 -14.99 4.16
C LEU A 133 1.46 -14.60 2.74
N SER A 134 1.91 -13.45 2.23
CA SER A 134 1.61 -13.04 0.85
C SER A 134 2.40 -13.85 -0.18
N ALA A 135 3.55 -14.40 0.22
CA ALA A 135 4.35 -15.30 -0.60
C ALA A 135 3.76 -16.72 -0.67
N LYS A 136 2.97 -17.17 0.31
CA LYS A 136 2.31 -18.50 0.31
C LYS A 136 1.45 -18.73 -0.94
N GLY A 137 0.73 -17.70 -1.40
CA GLY A 137 -0.13 -17.81 -2.58
C GLY A 137 0.59 -17.63 -3.91
N ILE A 138 1.91 -17.39 -3.92
CA ILE A 138 2.69 -17.27 -5.15
C ILE A 138 3.09 -18.70 -5.57
N PRO A 139 2.61 -19.21 -6.71
CA PRO A 139 2.67 -20.64 -7.01
C PRO A 139 4.06 -21.31 -7.01
N SER A 140 5.15 -20.53 -7.12
CA SER A 140 6.49 -21.06 -7.47
C SER A 140 7.61 -20.88 -6.43
N ILE A 141 7.53 -19.93 -5.49
CA ILE A 141 8.68 -19.62 -4.59
C ILE A 141 8.67 -20.36 -3.26
N TYR A 142 7.50 -20.80 -2.78
CA TYR A 142 7.37 -21.64 -1.58
C TYR A 142 6.32 -22.72 -1.87
N PRO A 143 6.73 -23.98 -2.13
CA PRO A 143 5.76 -25.04 -2.37
C PRO A 143 4.88 -25.22 -1.14
N ASP A 144 3.58 -25.01 -1.30
CA ASP A 144 2.59 -25.24 -0.25
C ASP A 144 2.36 -26.75 -0.12
N SER A 145 2.80 -27.34 1.00
CA SER A 145 2.55 -28.75 1.32
C SER A 145 1.08 -29.04 1.66
N THR A 146 0.26 -28.01 1.77
CA THR A 146 -1.14 -28.07 2.16
C THR A 146 -2.04 -27.29 1.18
N PRO A 147 -2.11 -27.67 -0.11
CA PRO A 147 -2.98 -26.99 -1.07
C PRO A 147 -4.39 -26.76 -0.50
N ASP A 148 -4.86 -25.51 -0.55
CA ASP A 148 -5.97 -25.05 0.27
C ASP A 148 -7.35 -25.57 -0.21
N ALA A 149 -7.46 -26.09 -1.44
CA ALA A 149 -8.73 -26.54 -2.03
C ALA A 149 -8.66 -27.90 -2.75
N ASP A 150 -9.81 -28.50 -3.01
CA ASP A 150 -9.93 -29.71 -3.82
C ASP A 150 -9.45 -29.46 -5.27
N VAL A 151 -8.87 -30.48 -5.90
CA VAL A 151 -8.35 -30.43 -7.29
C VAL A 151 -7.35 -29.28 -7.46
N THR A 152 -6.37 -29.18 -6.56
CA THR A 152 -5.32 -28.16 -6.63
C THR A 152 -3.93 -28.73 -6.45
N ALA A 153 -2.93 -28.04 -6.99
CA ALA A 153 -1.53 -28.41 -6.89
C ALA A 153 -0.64 -27.18 -6.67
N HIS A 154 0.50 -27.38 -6.02
CA HIS A 154 1.55 -26.38 -5.82
C HIS A 154 2.91 -26.98 -6.11
N GLY A 155 3.76 -26.26 -6.85
CA GLY A 155 5.13 -26.68 -7.13
C GLY A 155 5.64 -26.20 -8.48
N GLU A 156 6.50 -27.00 -9.09
CA GLU A 156 7.09 -26.75 -10.40
C GLU A 156 6.10 -27.18 -11.49
N ILE A 157 5.59 -26.22 -12.25
CA ILE A 157 4.53 -26.42 -13.26
C ILE A 157 5.08 -26.09 -14.64
N ALA A 158 4.76 -26.92 -15.63
CA ALA A 158 5.02 -26.71 -17.03
C ALA A 158 3.72 -26.81 -17.85
N VAL A 159 3.78 -26.39 -19.11
CA VAL A 159 2.70 -26.52 -20.07
C VAL A 159 3.12 -27.50 -21.15
N PHE A 160 2.27 -28.48 -21.42
CA PHE A 160 2.42 -29.43 -22.52
C PHE A 160 1.12 -29.53 -23.30
N ASN A 161 1.20 -29.98 -24.54
CA ASN A 161 0.03 -30.31 -25.33
C ASN A 161 -0.42 -31.75 -25.03
N ALA A 162 -1.70 -31.98 -24.77
CA ALA A 162 -2.22 -33.32 -24.46
C ALA A 162 -2.53 -34.12 -25.74
N ASN A 163 -1.99 -35.33 -25.87
CA ASN A 163 -2.31 -36.23 -26.99
C ASN A 163 -3.68 -36.94 -26.82
N GLU A 164 -4.28 -36.88 -25.63
CA GLU A 164 -5.60 -37.40 -25.34
C GLU A 164 -6.32 -36.58 -24.27
N ALA A 165 -7.60 -36.84 -24.04
CA ALA A 165 -8.31 -36.23 -22.93
C ALA A 165 -7.75 -36.76 -21.59
N GLN A 166 -7.41 -35.83 -20.70
CA GLN A 166 -6.77 -36.11 -19.41
C GLN A 166 -7.52 -35.39 -18.28
N ALA A 167 -7.40 -35.91 -17.08
CA ALA A 167 -8.03 -35.40 -15.88
C ALA A 167 -7.00 -35.09 -14.79
N PHE A 168 -7.41 -34.31 -13.79
CA PHE A 168 -6.56 -34.04 -12.64
C PHE A 168 -6.08 -35.34 -11.96
N GLY A 169 -4.76 -35.43 -11.80
CA GLY A 169 -4.08 -36.58 -11.22
C GLY A 169 -3.58 -37.59 -12.24
N ASP A 170 -3.74 -37.35 -13.54
CA ASP A 170 -3.20 -38.25 -14.55
C ASP A 170 -1.69 -38.11 -14.70
N ALA A 171 -0.96 -39.16 -14.34
CA ALA A 171 0.47 -39.27 -14.56
C ALA A 171 0.74 -39.44 -16.06
N VAL A 172 1.68 -38.64 -16.60
CA VAL A 172 1.97 -38.60 -18.03
C VAL A 172 3.46 -38.75 -18.34
N TYR A 173 3.74 -39.37 -19.48
CA TYR A 173 5.03 -39.35 -20.14
C TYR A 173 4.99 -38.40 -21.35
N ILE A 174 6.15 -38.10 -21.92
CA ILE A 174 6.27 -37.31 -23.15
C ILE A 174 6.59 -38.26 -24.31
N ASP A 175 5.76 -38.24 -25.33
CA ASP A 175 5.97 -39.04 -26.53
C ASP A 175 7.02 -38.42 -27.47
N ALA A 176 7.22 -39.05 -28.64
CA ALA A 176 8.20 -38.61 -29.62
C ALA A 176 7.86 -37.26 -30.28
N ASP A 177 6.60 -36.85 -30.25
CA ASP A 177 6.11 -35.59 -30.80
C ASP A 177 6.13 -34.45 -29.76
N GLY A 178 6.53 -34.75 -28.52
CA GLY A 178 6.60 -33.80 -27.43
C GLY A 178 5.26 -33.57 -26.72
N GLN A 179 4.27 -34.43 -26.97
CA GLN A 179 2.95 -34.35 -26.37
C GLN A 179 2.86 -35.20 -25.10
N ALA A 180 2.01 -34.78 -24.17
CA ALA A 180 1.75 -35.49 -22.92
C ALA A 180 0.75 -36.63 -23.17
N HIS A 181 1.17 -37.86 -22.88
CA HIS A 181 0.38 -39.08 -23.04
C HIS A 181 0.25 -39.77 -21.67
N ILE A 182 -0.91 -40.38 -21.39
CA ILE A 182 -1.23 -41.10 -20.16
C ILE A 182 -0.23 -42.22 -19.96
N GLY A 183 0.35 -42.25 -18.78
CA GLY A 183 1.27 -43.29 -18.35
C GLY A 183 0.57 -44.61 -18.02
N ASP A 184 1.26 -45.69 -18.32
CA ASP A 184 0.81 -47.06 -18.05
C ASP A 184 2.00 -47.91 -17.65
N ALA A 185 1.88 -48.60 -16.52
CA ALA A 185 2.91 -49.49 -15.99
C ALA A 185 3.08 -50.79 -16.79
N ASP A 186 2.15 -51.14 -17.69
CA ASP A 186 2.20 -52.40 -18.46
C ASP A 186 3.34 -52.47 -19.51
N ALA A 187 4.04 -51.36 -19.76
CA ALA A 187 5.18 -51.33 -20.67
C ALA A 187 6.18 -50.24 -20.31
N ILE A 188 7.46 -50.50 -20.61
CA ILE A 188 8.55 -49.54 -20.36
C ILE A 188 8.37 -48.21 -21.09
N ALA A 189 7.81 -48.24 -22.30
CA ALA A 189 7.65 -47.04 -23.14
C ALA A 189 6.65 -46.03 -22.55
N SER A 190 5.59 -46.52 -21.90
CA SER A 190 4.55 -45.71 -21.25
C SER A 190 4.85 -45.41 -19.78
N SER A 191 5.96 -45.94 -19.24
CA SER A 191 6.32 -45.86 -17.83
C SER A 191 7.28 -44.72 -17.48
N ILE A 192 7.77 -43.97 -18.46
CA ILE A 192 8.73 -42.86 -18.26
C ILE A 192 7.98 -41.58 -17.84
N ILE A 193 7.45 -41.58 -16.61
CA ILE A 193 6.63 -40.48 -16.12
C ILE A 193 7.48 -39.26 -15.79
N VAL A 194 7.03 -38.09 -16.28
CA VAL A 194 7.71 -36.81 -16.02
C VAL A 194 6.82 -35.79 -15.33
N ALA A 195 5.50 -35.93 -15.45
CA ALA A 195 4.56 -34.95 -14.95
C ALA A 195 3.21 -35.56 -14.58
N VAL A 196 2.35 -34.77 -13.95
CA VAL A 196 0.97 -35.13 -13.66
C VAL A 196 0.04 -33.97 -14.02
N ALA A 197 -1.08 -34.27 -14.66
CA ALA A 197 -2.07 -33.27 -15.05
C ALA A 197 -2.71 -32.62 -13.81
N ILE A 198 -2.77 -31.29 -13.77
CA ILE A 198 -3.36 -30.52 -12.65
C ILE A 198 -4.67 -29.83 -13.02
N ALA A 199 -5.31 -30.27 -14.10
CA ALA A 199 -6.64 -29.84 -14.53
C ALA A 199 -7.29 -30.91 -15.41
N THR A 200 -8.56 -30.72 -15.77
CA THR A 200 -9.15 -31.43 -16.91
C THR A 200 -8.66 -30.81 -18.20
N ILE A 201 -8.07 -31.61 -19.08
CA ILE A 201 -7.43 -31.17 -20.32
C ILE A 201 -8.08 -31.95 -21.47
N SER A 202 -8.50 -31.22 -22.50
CA SER A 202 -9.07 -31.84 -23.70
C SER A 202 -7.98 -32.33 -24.63
N LEU A 203 -8.29 -33.33 -25.45
CA LEU A 203 -7.44 -33.79 -26.56
C LEU A 203 -6.94 -32.60 -27.40
N ASN A 204 -5.64 -32.59 -27.69
CA ASN A 204 -4.90 -31.57 -28.44
C ASN A 204 -4.91 -30.16 -27.83
N ALA A 205 -5.29 -30.02 -26.55
CA ALA A 205 -5.22 -28.75 -25.84
C ALA A 205 -3.92 -28.61 -25.06
N ASP A 206 -3.47 -27.37 -24.89
CA ASP A 206 -2.39 -27.06 -23.94
C ASP A 206 -2.95 -27.15 -22.52
N GLY A 207 -2.29 -27.94 -21.69
CA GLY A 207 -2.63 -28.20 -20.30
C GLY A 207 -1.50 -27.84 -19.36
N GLN A 208 -1.84 -27.56 -18.10
CA GLN A 208 -0.84 -27.39 -17.05
C GLN A 208 -0.55 -28.73 -16.39
N TYR A 209 0.73 -29.00 -16.15
CA TYR A 209 1.22 -30.22 -15.54
C TYR A 209 2.22 -29.91 -14.44
N LEU A 210 2.14 -30.64 -13.33
CA LEU A 210 3.11 -30.55 -12.25
C LEU A 210 4.28 -31.48 -12.53
N LEU A 211 5.50 -30.94 -12.55
CA LEU A 211 6.76 -31.70 -12.64
C LEU A 211 7.22 -32.21 -11.28
N ARG A 212 7.04 -31.39 -10.23
CA ARG A 212 7.36 -31.74 -8.84
C ARG A 212 6.59 -30.85 -7.88
N GLY A 213 6.01 -31.41 -6.82
CA GLY A 213 5.30 -30.61 -5.83
C GLY A 213 4.22 -31.39 -5.08
N PHE A 214 3.22 -30.69 -4.57
CA PHE A 214 2.12 -31.28 -3.81
C PHE A 214 0.81 -31.19 -4.58
N LEU A 215 0.04 -32.28 -4.60
CA LEU A 215 -1.31 -32.32 -5.14
C LEU A 215 -2.31 -32.62 -4.03
N ARG A 216 -3.52 -32.09 -4.19
CA ARG A 216 -4.68 -32.40 -3.36
C ARG A 216 -5.88 -32.77 -4.21
N LYS A 217 -6.53 -33.87 -3.84
CA LYS A 217 -7.85 -34.26 -4.32
C LYS A 217 -8.60 -34.93 -3.19
N ASP A 218 -9.70 -34.32 -2.75
CA ASP A 218 -10.46 -34.74 -1.55
C ASP A 218 -11.13 -36.10 -1.74
N ALA A 219 -11.31 -36.54 -2.98
CA ALA A 219 -11.82 -37.86 -3.32
C ALA A 219 -10.78 -39.00 -3.16
N TRP A 220 -9.49 -38.69 -2.99
CA TRP A 220 -8.49 -39.71 -2.72
C TRP A 220 -8.59 -40.24 -1.28
N ALA A 221 -8.12 -41.48 -1.10
CA ALA A 221 -8.13 -42.18 0.18
C ALA A 221 -6.80 -42.91 0.42
N TRP A 222 -5.69 -42.18 0.27
CA TRP A 222 -4.35 -42.72 0.42
C TRP A 222 -4.01 -43.12 1.86
N THR A 223 -3.20 -44.16 2.01
CA THR A 223 -2.54 -44.45 3.28
C THR A 223 -1.36 -43.50 3.45
N VAL A 224 -1.41 -42.64 4.47
CA VAL A 224 -0.37 -41.63 4.74
C VAL A 224 0.99 -42.28 4.94
N GLY A 225 2.03 -41.74 4.31
CA GLY A 225 3.39 -42.27 4.30
C GLY A 225 3.63 -43.43 3.31
N GLY A 226 2.57 -43.93 2.66
CA GLY A 226 2.67 -44.93 1.60
C GLY A 226 3.23 -44.36 0.30
N LEU A 227 4.01 -45.18 -0.41
CA LEU A 227 4.44 -44.87 -1.78
C LEU A 227 3.26 -44.91 -2.74
N ILE A 228 3.29 -44.03 -3.74
CA ILE A 228 2.34 -44.01 -4.84
C ILE A 228 3.08 -44.43 -6.10
N TYR A 229 2.56 -45.48 -6.74
CA TYR A 229 3.09 -46.10 -7.94
C TYR A 229 2.25 -45.74 -9.16
N LEU A 230 2.86 -45.85 -10.34
CA LEU A 230 2.14 -45.91 -11.60
C LEU A 230 1.24 -47.15 -11.64
N SER A 231 0.02 -46.98 -12.12
CA SER A 231 -0.97 -48.04 -12.27
C SER A 231 -0.84 -48.74 -13.62
N THR A 232 -1.11 -50.05 -13.64
CA THR A 232 -1.29 -50.86 -14.86
C THR A 232 -2.66 -50.65 -15.53
N THR A 233 -3.54 -49.84 -14.92
CA THR A 233 -4.85 -49.55 -15.53
C THR A 233 -4.74 -48.53 -16.67
N GLY A 234 -3.72 -47.66 -16.66
CA GLY A 234 -3.37 -46.82 -17.81
C GLY A 234 -4.48 -45.93 -18.39
N THR A 235 -5.47 -45.51 -17.60
CA THR A 235 -6.61 -44.68 -18.10
C THR A 235 -6.83 -43.43 -17.26
N THR A 236 -7.53 -42.45 -17.83
CA THR A 236 -7.81 -41.17 -17.15
C THR A 236 -8.50 -41.40 -15.80
N GLY A 237 -8.00 -40.74 -14.75
CA GLY A 237 -8.40 -40.92 -13.36
C GLY A 237 -7.83 -42.15 -12.66
N ASN A 238 -7.16 -43.07 -13.36
CA ASN A 238 -6.73 -44.38 -12.84
C ASN A 238 -5.23 -44.66 -13.04
N THR A 239 -4.40 -43.62 -13.16
CA THR A 239 -2.96 -43.74 -13.40
C THR A 239 -2.12 -43.98 -12.15
N MET A 240 -2.70 -43.88 -10.94
CA MET A 240 -1.97 -43.95 -9.68
C MET A 240 -2.56 -44.98 -8.72
N THR A 241 -1.70 -45.68 -7.98
CA THR A 241 -2.07 -46.73 -7.01
C THR A 241 -1.09 -46.78 -5.84
N GLN A 242 -1.48 -47.36 -4.70
CA GLN A 242 -0.55 -47.71 -3.61
C GLN A 242 -0.14 -49.19 -3.62
N THR A 243 -0.63 -49.96 -4.58
CA THR A 243 -0.21 -51.33 -4.84
C THR A 243 0.83 -51.33 -5.94
N ALA A 244 2.06 -51.77 -5.64
CA ALA A 244 3.09 -51.90 -6.67
C ALA A 244 2.62 -52.88 -7.76
N PRO A 245 2.80 -52.55 -9.06
CA PRO A 245 2.63 -53.52 -10.15
C PRO A 245 3.41 -54.81 -9.91
N SER A 246 2.85 -55.95 -10.33
CA SER A 246 3.36 -57.29 -10.00
C SER A 246 3.13 -58.34 -11.09
N GLY A 247 2.58 -57.95 -12.24
CA GLY A 247 2.55 -58.78 -13.44
C GLY A 247 3.97 -58.91 -14.02
N THR A 248 4.16 -59.95 -14.83
CA THR A 248 5.41 -60.10 -15.58
C THR A 248 5.51 -58.98 -16.61
N ASP A 249 6.69 -58.37 -16.71
CA ASP A 249 7.02 -57.22 -17.55
C ASP A 249 6.36 -55.89 -17.12
N ASP A 250 5.64 -55.88 -15.99
CA ASP A 250 5.11 -54.65 -15.40
C ASP A 250 6.24 -53.77 -14.86
N CYS A 251 6.12 -52.47 -15.06
CA CYS A 251 7.05 -51.46 -14.56
C CYS A 251 6.64 -50.93 -13.19
N ILE A 252 7.48 -51.15 -12.19
CA ILE A 252 7.37 -50.58 -10.85
C ILE A 252 7.98 -49.17 -10.88
N VAL A 253 7.12 -48.16 -11.06
CA VAL A 253 7.51 -46.74 -11.09
C VAL A 253 6.95 -46.03 -9.87
N ILE A 254 7.83 -45.39 -9.09
CA ILE A 254 7.42 -44.57 -7.94
C ILE A 254 7.18 -43.14 -8.43
N LEU A 255 5.97 -42.64 -8.20
CA LEU A 255 5.54 -41.29 -8.54
C LEU A 255 5.71 -40.31 -7.38
N GLY A 256 5.65 -40.81 -6.15
CA GLY A 256 5.71 -39.97 -4.97
C GLY A 256 5.31 -40.68 -3.68
N VAL A 257 4.95 -39.88 -2.68
CA VAL A 257 4.53 -40.34 -1.35
C VAL A 257 3.27 -39.62 -0.89
N ALA A 258 2.35 -40.35 -0.27
CA ALA A 258 1.15 -39.77 0.34
C ALA A 258 1.52 -38.95 1.59
N THR A 259 1.21 -37.66 1.58
CA THR A 259 1.44 -36.76 2.73
C THR A 259 0.20 -36.62 3.59
N HIS A 260 -0.96 -37.02 3.06
CA HIS A 260 -2.24 -37.14 3.75
C HIS A 260 -3.15 -38.13 2.96
N ALA A 261 -4.35 -38.41 3.47
CA ALA A 261 -5.30 -39.26 2.75
C ALA A 261 -5.76 -38.66 1.40
N ASP A 262 -5.77 -37.34 1.30
CA ASP A 262 -6.20 -36.56 0.14
C ASP A 262 -5.04 -35.86 -0.59
N ARG A 263 -3.79 -36.09 -0.17
CA ARG A 263 -2.62 -35.34 -0.67
C ARG A 263 -1.40 -36.22 -0.88
N MET A 264 -0.60 -35.84 -1.87
CA MET A 264 0.69 -36.47 -2.13
C MET A 264 1.75 -35.45 -2.49
N TYR A 265 3.00 -35.79 -2.19
CA TYR A 265 4.17 -35.17 -2.79
C TYR A 265 4.56 -35.97 -4.04
N PHE A 266 4.38 -35.35 -5.20
CA PHE A 266 4.78 -35.86 -6.50
C PHE A 266 6.23 -35.49 -6.79
N ASN A 267 7.04 -36.51 -7.04
CA ASN A 267 8.45 -36.39 -7.39
C ASN A 267 8.84 -37.70 -8.12
N PRO A 268 8.42 -37.85 -9.38
CA PRO A 268 8.60 -39.09 -10.11
C PRO A 268 10.09 -39.37 -10.26
N GLN A 269 10.44 -40.65 -10.19
CA GLN A 269 11.82 -41.10 -10.40
C GLN A 269 11.98 -41.58 -11.84
N LEU A 270 13.08 -41.21 -12.49
CA LEU A 270 13.43 -41.74 -13.81
C LEU A 270 13.94 -43.18 -13.77
N VAL A 271 14.20 -43.72 -12.57
CA VAL A 271 14.55 -45.12 -12.39
C VAL A 271 13.28 -45.94 -12.50
N ILE A 272 13.29 -46.89 -13.44
CA ILE A 272 12.19 -47.84 -13.68
C ILE A 272 12.73 -49.23 -13.34
N VAL A 273 11.94 -49.99 -12.57
CA VAL A 273 12.24 -51.39 -12.25
C VAL A 273 11.18 -52.25 -12.92
N GLU A 274 11.59 -53.18 -13.77
CA GLU A 274 10.69 -54.14 -14.40
C GLU A 274 10.53 -55.37 -13.49
N HIS A 275 9.29 -55.85 -13.36
CA HIS A 275 8.98 -57.04 -12.58
C HIS A 275 9.12 -58.28 -13.46
N THR A 276 10.02 -59.18 -13.06
CA THR A 276 10.35 -60.41 -13.81
C THR A 276 9.70 -61.65 -13.20
#